data_AF-A0A818GNL3-F1
#
_entry.id   AF-A0A818GNL3-F1
#
_cell.length_a   1.000
_cell.length_b   1.000
_cell.length_c   1.000
_cell.angle_alpha   90.00
_cell.angle_beta   90.00
_cell.angle_gamma   90.00
#
_symmetry.space_group_name_H-M   'P 1'
#
loop_
_entity.id
_entity.type
_entity.pdbx_description
1 polymer ?
#
loop_
_entity_poly.entity_id
_entity_poly.type
_entity_poly.pdbx_seq_one_letter_code
_entity_poly.pdbx_strand_id
1 'polypeptide(L)' 'MDKTNSKKLRARDLGIPFGGTPGKYNAITDVDGIQVGFSTIIKGDSIRTGVTAILPRRATASV' A
#
# COMPACT_ATOMS: atom_id res chain seq x y z
N MET A 1 14.49 14.42 -10.82
CA MET A 1 13.45 13.50 -10.31
C MET A 1 14.02 12.11 -10.45
N ASP A 2 14.66 11.60 -9.39
CA ASP A 2 15.34 10.31 -9.43
C ASP A 2 14.29 9.20 -9.67
N LYS A 3 14.44 8.50 -10.80
CA LYS A 3 13.63 7.36 -11.26
C LYS A 3 14.34 6.04 -10.96
N THR A 4 15.07 5.92 -9.85
CA THR A 4 15.59 4.63 -9.43
C THR A 4 14.46 3.80 -8.81
N ASN A 5 14.02 2.79 -9.55
CA ASN A 5 13.12 1.71 -9.13
C ASN A 5 13.81 0.82 -8.08
N SER A 6 14.26 1.42 -6.97
CA SER A 6 14.75 0.69 -5.82
C SER A 6 13.53 0.15 -5.07
N LYS A 7 13.43 -1.17 -4.98
CA LYS A 7 12.40 -1.81 -4.16
C LYS A 7 12.58 -1.32 -2.72
N LYS A 8 11.68 -0.47 -2.23
CA LYS A 8 11.72 -0.01 -0.84
C LYS A 8 11.63 -1.25 0.07
N LEU A 9 12.66 -1.45 0.89
CA LEU A 9 12.74 -2.58 1.81
C LEU A 9 11.62 -2.49 2.85
N ARG A 10 11.04 -3.64 3.19
CA ARG A 10 10.10 -3.80 4.31
C ARG A 10 10.85 -4.35 5.53
N ALA A 11 10.24 -4.25 6.70
CA ALA A 11 10.85 -4.66 7.96
C ALA A 11 11.41 -6.11 7.95
N ARG A 12 10.68 -7.07 7.37
CA ARG A 12 11.14 -8.46 7.24
C ARG A 12 12.35 -8.61 6.30
N ASP A 13 12.46 -7.77 5.26
CA ASP A 13 13.63 -7.76 4.36
C ASP A 13 14.90 -7.28 5.09
N LEU A 14 14.73 -6.52 6.18
CA LEU A 14 15.80 -6.04 7.05
C LEU A 14 16.12 -7.00 8.22
N GLY A 15 15.52 -8.19 8.26
CA GLY A 15 15.75 -9.18 9.31
C GLY A 15 15.05 -8.88 10.64
N ILE A 16 14.10 -7.95 10.68
CA ILE A 16 13.32 -7.68 11.90
C ILE A 16 12.39 -8.88 12.18
N PRO A 17 12.46 -9.52 13.36
CA PRO A 17 11.69 -10.71 13.66
C PRO A 17 10.21 -10.38 13.92
N PHE A 18 9.31 -11.21 13.38
CA PHE A 18 7.87 -11.16 13.63
C PHE A 18 7.31 -12.57 13.68
N GLY A 19 6.30 -12.81 14.52
CA GLY A 19 5.57 -14.07 14.54
C GLY A 19 4.74 -14.32 13.27
N GLY A 20 4.36 -15.58 13.06
CA GLY A 20 3.47 -16.02 11.99
C GLY A 20 4.04 -15.96 10.57
N THR A 21 3.30 -16.59 9.65
CA THR A 21 3.60 -16.61 8.21
C THR A 21 2.68 -15.62 7.49
N PRO A 22 3.21 -14.58 6.82
CA PRO A 22 2.37 -13.63 6.10
C PRO A 22 1.75 -14.25 4.84
N GLY A 23 0.71 -13.61 4.31
CA GLY A 23 0.19 -13.87 2.97
C GLY A 23 1.20 -13.48 1.88
N LYS A 24 0.85 -13.75 0.62
CA LYS A 24 1.72 -13.56 -0.55
C LYS A 24 2.30 -12.15 -0.65
N TYR A 25 1.48 -11.14 -0.41
CA TYR A 25 1.88 -9.74 -0.50
C TYR A 25 2.26 -9.14 0.85
N ASN A 26 2.03 -9.86 1.95
CA ASN A 26 2.17 -9.37 3.31
C ASN A 26 1.45 -8.01 3.46
N ALA A 27 0.20 -7.97 2.99
CA ALA A 27 -0.62 -6.76 2.89
C ALA A 27 -2.11 -7.09 3.02
N ILE A 28 -2.94 -6.09 3.35
CA ILE A 28 -4.39 -6.29 3.54
C ILE A 28 -5.09 -6.84 2.27
N THR A 29 -4.54 -6.58 1.09
CA THR A 29 -5.04 -7.10 -0.20
C THR A 29 -4.81 -8.60 -0.39
N ASP A 30 -4.15 -9.28 0.55
CA ASP A 30 -4.12 -10.75 0.59
C ASP A 30 -5.51 -11.34 0.86
N VAL A 31 -6.46 -10.56 1.40
CA VAL A 31 -7.88 -10.94 1.48
C VAL A 31 -8.55 -10.67 0.13
N ASP A 32 -9.13 -11.71 -0.47
CA ASP A 32 -9.76 -11.57 -1.79
C ASP A 32 -10.91 -10.55 -1.77
N GLY A 33 -11.03 -9.83 -2.87
CA GLY A 33 -12.02 -8.77 -3.07
C GLY A 33 -11.65 -7.41 -2.48
N ILE A 34 -10.68 -7.32 -1.55
CA ILE A 34 -10.21 -6.05 -1.00
C ILE A 34 -9.36 -5.30 -2.03
N GLN A 35 -9.66 -4.01 -2.21
CA GLN A 35 -8.83 -3.07 -2.97
C GLN A 35 -8.40 -1.91 -2.09
N VAL A 36 -7.20 -1.40 -2.33
CA VAL A 36 -6.65 -0.24 -1.62
C VAL A 36 -6.23 0.81 -2.64
N GLY A 37 -6.69 2.04 -2.43
CA GLY A 37 -6.26 3.21 -3.19
C GLY A 37 -5.77 4.30 -2.24
N PHE A 38 -4.89 5.17 -2.73
CA PHE A 38 -4.44 6.32 -1.96
C PHE A 38 -4.20 7.51 -2.89
N SER A 39 -4.36 8.71 -2.34
CA SER A 39 -3.97 9.95 -2.98
C SER A 39 -3.15 10.76 -1.98
N THR A 40 -1.96 11.16 -2.39
CA THR A 40 -1.04 11.94 -1.55
C THR A 40 -0.78 13.28 -2.22
N ILE A 41 -1.03 14.36 -1.49
CA ILE A 41 -0.78 15.72 -1.93
C ILE A 41 0.49 16.22 -1.25
N ILE A 42 1.53 16.41 -2.06
CA ILE A 42 2.80 17.01 -1.67
C ILE A 42 2.95 18.30 -2.49
N LYS A 43 2.80 19.46 -1.84
CA LYS A 43 2.85 20.76 -2.51
C LYS A 43 3.59 21.81 -1.67
N GLY A 44 4.48 22.57 -2.31
CA GLY A 44 5.32 23.56 -1.65
C GLY A 44 6.09 22.99 -0.46
N ASP A 45 6.39 23.84 0.50
CA ASP A 45 7.25 23.48 1.64
C ASP A 45 6.51 22.75 2.76
N SER A 46 5.18 22.96 2.89
CA SER A 46 4.44 22.51 4.07
C SER A 46 3.23 21.61 3.80
N ILE A 47 2.70 21.52 2.58
CA ILE A 47 1.51 20.69 2.33
C ILE A 47 1.94 19.25 2.15
N ARG A 48 1.64 18.41 3.14
CA ARG A 48 1.88 16.97 3.17
C ARG A 48 0.63 16.26 3.70
N THR A 49 -0.35 16.08 2.84
CA THR A 49 -1.66 15.51 3.22
C THR A 49 -2.09 14.42 2.22
N GLY A 50 -3.23 13.80 2.45
CA GLY A 50 -3.77 12.79 1.55
C GLY A 50 -4.94 12.03 2.14
N VAL A 51 -5.33 10.99 1.42
CA VAL A 51 -6.38 10.05 1.82
C VAL A 51 -5.97 8.65 1.40
N THR A 52 -6.36 7.67 2.20
CA THR A 52 -6.29 6.24 1.84
C THR A 52 -7.70 5.68 1.91
N ALA A 53 -8.13 5.02 0.85
CA ALA A 53 -9.42 4.36 0.76
C ALA A 53 -9.22 2.84 0.71
N ILE A 54 -10.04 2.12 1.45
CA ILE A 54 -10.12 0.67 1.42
C ILE A 54 -11.51 0.32 0.95
N LEU A 55 -11.59 -0.36 -0.19
CA LEU A 55 -12.84 -0.87 -0.74
C LEU A 55 -12.97 -2.35 -0.33
N PRO A 56 -13.92 -2.71 0.56
CA PRO A 56 -13.99 -4.06 1.12
C PRO A 56 -14.45 -5.13 0.12
N ARG A 57 -15.17 -4.73 -0.94
CA ARG A 57 -15.67 -5.61 -1.99
C ARG A 57 -15.46 -4.94 -3.34
N ARG A 58 -15.05 -5.70 -4.36
CA ARG A 58 -14.82 -5.15 -5.70
C ARG A 58 -16.05 -4.36 -6.17
N ALA A 59 -15.80 -3.16 -6.69
CA ALA A 59 -16.84 -2.44 -7.40
C ALA A 59 -17.24 -3.30 -8.61
N THR A 60 -18.51 -3.69 -8.68
CA THR A 60 -19.09 -4.15 -9.94
C THR A 60 -19.02 -2.98 -10.90
N ALA A 61 -18.38 -3.16 -12.05
CA ALA A 61 -18.56 -2.20 -13.13
C ALA A 61 -20.06 -2.14 -13.43
N SER A 62 -20.66 -0.95 -13.39
CA SER A 62 -21.96 -0.76 -14.00
C SER A 62 -21.77 -1.00 -15.50
N VAL A 63 -22.23 -2.17 -15.94
CA VAL A 63 -22.50 -2.45 -17.36
C VAL A 63 -23.66 -1.59 -17.84
#